data_AF-A0A2J5Q502-F1
#
_entry.id   AF-A0A2J5Q502-F1
#
_cell.length_a   1.000
_cell.length_b   1.000
_cell.length_c   1.000
_cell.angle_alpha   90.00
_cell.angle_beta   90.00
_cell.angle_gamma   90.00
#
_symmetry.space_group_name_H-M   'P 1'
#
loop_
_entity.id
_entity.type
_entity.pdbx_description
1 polymer ?
#
loop_
_entity_poly.entity_id
_entity_poly.type
_entity_poly.pdbx_seq_one_letter_code
_entity_poly.pdbx_strand_id
1 'polypeptide(L)'
;IEACFFSDLFNMFSTINTRSMPIEAVAAMQDEKLLQLGPVLERLNDEFLDPFVDRTFNIMARRNLFPEPPEELQGAPLKVEYVSILAQAQKSIGINSVERFVGFVGNLAKVNQDALDKLNVDQAIDSYGDMLGVPATIVNSDDEVQASREQRAQQMQQQQMMAMAQQAGATAKTLSDTNTADPSLLKNLSDAAQQQAVAQ
;
A
#
# COMPACT_ATOMS: atom_id res chain seq x y z
N ILE A 1 -30.64 -32.01 -17.38
CA ILE A 1 -29.34 -32.72 -17.26
C ILE A 1 -28.19 -31.78 -17.64
N GLU A 2 -28.22 -31.13 -18.81
CA GLU A 2 -27.21 -30.15 -19.24
C GLU A 2 -26.98 -28.99 -18.24
N ALA A 3 -28.06 -28.42 -17.68
CA ALA A 3 -27.97 -27.39 -16.64
C ALA A 3 -27.20 -27.84 -15.37
N CYS A 4 -27.12 -29.14 -15.09
CA CYS A 4 -26.37 -29.68 -13.93
C CYS A 4 -24.86 -29.79 -14.21
N PHE A 5 -24.44 -29.72 -15.48
CA PHE A 5 -23.04 -29.74 -15.91
C PHE A 5 -22.48 -28.34 -16.16
N PHE A 6 -23.25 -27.29 -15.84
CA PHE A 6 -22.87 -25.89 -16.09
C PHE A 6 -22.46 -25.65 -17.56
N SER A 7 -23.04 -26.42 -18.50
CA SER A 7 -22.68 -26.38 -19.93
C SER A 7 -22.83 -24.99 -20.52
N ASP A 8 -23.84 -24.25 -20.08
CA ASP A 8 -24.12 -22.90 -20.57
C ASP A 8 -23.07 -21.89 -20.10
N LEU A 9 -22.46 -22.10 -18.94
CA LEU A 9 -21.36 -21.29 -18.41
C LEU A 9 -20.07 -21.54 -19.20
N PHE A 10 -19.74 -22.80 -19.50
CA PHE A 10 -18.53 -23.14 -20.27
C PHE A 10 -18.66 -22.83 -21.77
N ASN A 11 -19.83 -23.07 -22.37
CA ASN A 11 -20.07 -22.76 -23.79
C ASN A 11 -20.15 -21.25 -24.05
N MET A 12 -20.49 -20.43 -23.05
CA MET A 12 -20.49 -18.99 -23.25
C MET A 12 -19.07 -18.44 -23.47
N PHE A 13 -18.03 -19.00 -22.80
CA PHE A 13 -16.64 -18.63 -23.06
C PHE A 13 -16.20 -18.91 -24.51
N SER A 14 -16.76 -19.94 -25.16
CA SER A 14 -16.49 -20.19 -26.58
C SER A 14 -17.33 -19.33 -27.52
N THR A 15 -18.38 -18.68 -27.02
CA THR A 15 -19.38 -17.93 -27.83
C THR A 15 -19.27 -16.41 -27.62
N ILE A 16 -18.39 -15.93 -26.74
CA ILE A 16 -18.08 -14.50 -26.58
C ILE A 16 -17.49 -13.98 -27.90
N ASN A 17 -18.33 -13.26 -28.64
CA ASN A 17 -17.94 -12.57 -29.86
C ASN A 17 -17.30 -11.23 -29.48
N THR A 18 -15.99 -11.23 -29.27
CA THR A 18 -15.18 -10.02 -28.99
C THR A 18 -15.24 -8.95 -30.08
N ARG A 19 -15.90 -9.24 -31.21
CA ARG A 19 -16.03 -8.33 -32.36
C ARG A 19 -17.18 -7.31 -32.23
N SER A 20 -18.11 -7.51 -31.30
CA SER A 20 -19.34 -6.70 -31.19
C SER A 20 -19.58 -6.08 -29.81
N MET A 21 -18.75 -6.43 -28.82
CA MET A 21 -18.88 -5.99 -27.44
C MET A 21 -17.58 -5.33 -26.96
N PRO A 22 -17.64 -4.23 -26.18
CA PRO A 22 -16.46 -3.66 -25.54
C PRO A 22 -15.73 -4.70 -24.67
N ILE A 23 -14.40 -4.66 -24.68
CA ILE A 23 -13.54 -5.60 -23.96
C ILE A 23 -13.84 -5.57 -22.45
N GLU A 24 -14.18 -4.39 -21.93
CA GLU A 24 -14.52 -4.15 -20.54
C GLU A 24 -15.82 -4.86 -20.13
N ALA A 25 -16.82 -4.87 -21.01
CA ALA A 25 -18.09 -5.56 -20.76
C ALA A 25 -17.93 -7.08 -20.82
N VAL A 26 -17.06 -7.57 -21.72
CA VAL A 26 -16.69 -8.99 -21.80
C VAL A 26 -15.99 -9.43 -20.51
N ALA A 27 -15.01 -8.65 -20.05
CA ALA A 27 -14.29 -8.93 -18.80
C ALA A 27 -15.24 -8.93 -17.59
N ALA A 28 -16.13 -7.95 -17.48
CA ALA A 28 -17.10 -7.89 -16.39
C ALA A 28 -18.07 -9.10 -16.38
N MET A 29 -18.53 -9.55 -17.55
CA MET A 29 -19.35 -10.76 -17.66
C MET A 29 -18.58 -12.03 -17.29
N GLN A 30 -17.32 -12.13 -17.71
CA GLN A 30 -16.44 -13.23 -17.32
C GLN A 30 -16.27 -13.26 -15.80
N ASP A 31 -16.01 -12.13 -15.16
CA ASP A 31 -15.82 -12.03 -13.71
C ASP A 31 -17.10 -12.41 -12.93
N GLU A 32 -18.27 -11.90 -13.34
CA GLU A 32 -19.55 -12.24 -12.71
C GLU A 32 -19.85 -13.75 -12.79
N LYS A 33 -19.52 -14.36 -13.92
CA LYS A 33 -19.77 -15.80 -14.16
C LYS A 33 -18.77 -16.69 -13.44
N LEU A 34 -17.51 -16.25 -13.32
CA LEU A 34 -16.51 -16.91 -12.48
C LEU A 34 -16.91 -16.88 -10.99
N LEU A 35 -17.51 -15.78 -10.53
CA LEU A 35 -18.05 -15.69 -9.17
C LEU A 35 -19.20 -16.68 -8.93
N GLN A 36 -20.10 -16.85 -9.92
CA GLN A 36 -21.19 -17.82 -9.84
C GLN A 36 -20.72 -19.28 -9.79
N LEU A 37 -19.54 -19.58 -10.34
CA LEU A 37 -18.92 -20.91 -10.28
C LEU A 37 -18.17 -21.18 -8.97
N GLY A 38 -17.93 -20.17 -8.13
CA GLY A 38 -17.19 -20.29 -6.87
C GLY A 38 -17.66 -21.45 -5.99
N PRO A 39 -18.95 -21.50 -5.60
CA PRO A 39 -19.46 -22.56 -4.72
C PRO A 39 -19.36 -23.97 -5.31
N VAL A 40 -19.41 -24.11 -6.64
CA VAL A 40 -19.31 -25.42 -7.31
C VAL A 40 -17.88 -25.93 -7.22
N LEU A 41 -16.91 -25.03 -7.38
CA LEU A 41 -15.50 -25.38 -7.34
C LEU A 41 -15.01 -25.60 -5.92
N GLU A 42 -15.49 -24.81 -4.95
CA GLU A 42 -15.26 -25.08 -3.53
C GLU A 42 -15.74 -26.47 -3.16
N ARG A 43 -16.97 -26.84 -3.55
CA ARG A 43 -17.47 -28.21 -3.34
C ARG A 43 -16.65 -29.26 -4.07
N LEU A 44 -16.20 -29.01 -5.30
CA LEU A 44 -15.34 -29.94 -6.03
C LEU A 44 -13.98 -30.12 -5.34
N ASN A 45 -13.43 -29.06 -4.77
CA ASN A 45 -12.21 -29.13 -3.98
C ASN A 45 -12.46 -29.94 -2.70
N ASP A 46 -13.39 -29.48 -1.85
CA ASP A 46 -13.62 -30.01 -0.51
C ASP A 46 -14.18 -31.45 -0.53
N GLU A 47 -15.09 -31.77 -1.47
CA GLU A 47 -15.77 -33.07 -1.50
C GLU A 47 -15.06 -34.11 -2.36
N PHE A 48 -14.18 -33.70 -3.30
CA PHE A 48 -13.55 -34.63 -4.24
C PHE A 48 -12.03 -34.51 -4.28
N LEU A 49 -11.48 -33.34 -4.62
CA LEU A 49 -10.03 -33.22 -4.82
C LEU A 49 -9.25 -33.38 -3.51
N ASP A 50 -9.70 -32.78 -2.41
CA ASP A 50 -9.03 -32.87 -1.10
C ASP A 50 -8.98 -34.34 -0.63
N PRO A 51 -10.11 -35.07 -0.55
CA PRO A 51 -10.09 -36.49 -0.21
C PRO A 51 -9.25 -37.34 -1.16
N PHE A 52 -9.25 -37.02 -2.45
CA PHE A 52 -8.52 -37.78 -3.46
C PHE A 52 -7.00 -37.59 -3.35
N VAL A 53 -6.55 -36.34 -3.19
CA VAL A 53 -5.15 -36.00 -2.99
C VAL A 53 -4.65 -36.59 -1.68
N ASP A 54 -5.38 -36.41 -0.57
CA ASP A 54 -5.03 -36.97 0.73
C ASP A 54 -4.92 -38.49 0.67
N ARG A 55 -5.89 -39.16 0.01
CA ARG A 55 -5.85 -40.61 -0.14
C ARG A 55 -4.63 -41.07 -0.93
N THR A 56 -4.34 -40.39 -2.04
CA THR A 56 -3.21 -40.73 -2.92
C THR A 56 -1.88 -40.49 -2.21
N PHE A 57 -1.73 -39.33 -1.58
CA PHE A 57 -0.55 -38.97 -0.79
C PHE A 57 -0.31 -39.99 0.33
N ASN A 58 -1.33 -40.33 1.12
CA ASN A 58 -1.20 -41.30 2.21
C ASN A 58 -0.85 -42.72 1.71
N ILE A 59 -1.33 -43.14 0.54
CA ILE A 59 -0.93 -44.40 -0.08
C ILE A 59 0.54 -44.37 -0.49
N MET A 60 0.97 -43.26 -1.11
CA MET A 60 2.35 -43.08 -1.56
C MET A 60 3.33 -43.02 -0.39
N ALA A 61 2.98 -42.28 0.68
CA ALA A 61 3.74 -42.17 1.91
C ALA A 61 3.95 -43.55 2.58
N ARG A 62 2.89 -44.35 2.72
CA ARG A 62 3.00 -45.73 3.28
C ARG A 62 3.85 -46.68 2.43
N ARG A 63 3.98 -46.41 1.14
CA ARG A 63 4.79 -47.20 0.21
C ARG A 63 6.24 -46.71 0.12
N ASN A 64 6.63 -45.73 0.93
CA ASN A 64 7.95 -45.09 0.88
C ASN A 64 8.31 -44.62 -0.54
N LEU A 65 7.30 -44.12 -1.28
CA LEU A 65 7.48 -43.55 -2.63
C LEU A 65 7.99 -42.11 -2.59
N PHE A 66 7.96 -41.49 -1.41
CA PHE A 66 8.53 -40.16 -1.17
C PHE A 66 9.90 -40.27 -0.50
N PRO A 67 10.81 -39.30 -0.73
CA PRO A 67 12.00 -39.17 0.08
C PRO A 67 11.64 -38.93 1.55
N GLU A 68 12.59 -39.18 2.45
CA GLU A 68 12.40 -38.87 3.86
C GLU A 68 12.05 -37.39 4.04
N PRO A 69 11.00 -37.06 4.83
CA PRO A 69 10.61 -35.68 5.04
C PRO A 69 11.73 -34.92 5.78
N PRO A 70 12.07 -33.69 5.34
CA PRO A 70 12.94 -32.78 6.08
C PRO A 70 12.53 -32.65 7.55
N GLU A 71 13.48 -32.44 8.46
CA GLU A 71 13.22 -32.32 9.91
C GLU A 71 12.17 -31.25 10.23
N GLU A 72 12.17 -30.15 9.47
CA GLU A 72 11.22 -29.03 9.60
C GLU A 72 9.77 -29.40 9.29
N LEU A 73 9.56 -30.44 8.48
CA LEU A 73 8.23 -30.91 8.05
C LEU A 73 7.71 -32.08 8.88
N GLN A 74 8.50 -32.59 9.83
CA GLN A 74 8.07 -33.70 10.68
C GLN A 74 7.00 -33.23 11.69
N GLY A 75 5.80 -33.81 11.58
CA GLY A 75 4.68 -33.48 12.45
C GLY A 75 3.92 -32.20 12.09
N ALA A 76 4.34 -31.50 11.02
CA ALA A 76 3.59 -30.35 10.50
C ALA A 76 2.36 -30.81 9.70
N PRO A 77 1.17 -30.23 9.91
CA PRO A 77 0.01 -30.52 9.07
C PRO A 77 0.25 -29.96 7.66
N LEU A 78 0.19 -30.83 6.65
CA LEU A 78 0.27 -30.41 5.25
C LEU A 78 -1.10 -29.87 4.83
N LYS A 79 -1.11 -28.65 4.29
CA LYS A 79 -2.29 -28.05 3.67
C LYS A 79 -2.11 -28.06 2.16
N VAL A 80 -3.05 -28.67 1.44
CA VAL A 80 -3.07 -28.64 -0.02
C VAL A 80 -3.64 -27.30 -0.47
N GLU A 81 -2.91 -26.58 -1.32
CA GLU A 81 -3.40 -25.36 -1.96
C GLU A 81 -3.52 -25.59 -3.47
N TYR A 82 -4.75 -25.49 -4.00
CA TYR A 82 -5.01 -25.65 -5.42
C TYR A 82 -4.72 -24.35 -6.18
N VAL A 83 -3.66 -24.36 -6.99
CA VAL A 83 -3.38 -23.29 -7.94
C VAL A 83 -4.23 -23.51 -9.20
N SER A 84 -5.48 -23.05 -9.17
CA SER A 84 -6.40 -23.08 -10.32
C SER A 84 -6.30 -21.80 -11.16
N ILE A 85 -6.53 -21.87 -12.48
CA ILE A 85 -6.69 -20.69 -13.36
C ILE A 85 -7.81 -19.78 -12.84
N LEU A 86 -8.85 -20.35 -12.23
CA LEU A 86 -9.94 -19.59 -11.64
C LEU A 86 -9.56 -18.98 -10.30
N ALA A 87 -8.77 -19.67 -9.47
CA ALA A 87 -8.20 -19.09 -8.25
C ALA A 87 -7.23 -17.95 -8.59
N GLN A 88 -6.49 -18.07 -9.70
CA GLN A 88 -5.67 -16.99 -10.26
C GLN A 88 -6.54 -15.85 -10.78
N ALA A 89 -7.66 -16.12 -11.45
CA ALA A 89 -8.61 -15.10 -11.88
C ALA A 89 -9.26 -14.36 -10.69
N GLN A 90 -9.68 -15.08 -9.66
CA GLN A 90 -10.18 -14.49 -8.40
C GLN A 90 -9.12 -13.64 -7.71
N LYS A 91 -7.87 -14.11 -7.65
CA LYS A 91 -6.73 -13.30 -7.17
C LYS A 91 -6.50 -12.07 -8.04
N SER A 92 -6.63 -12.18 -9.37
CA SER A 92 -6.50 -11.06 -10.31
C SER A 92 -7.57 -9.98 -10.09
N ILE A 93 -8.80 -10.38 -9.76
CA ILE A 93 -9.86 -9.44 -9.35
C ILE A 93 -9.43 -8.70 -8.08
N GLY A 94 -8.89 -9.42 -7.08
CA GLY A 94 -8.31 -8.80 -5.88
C GLY A 94 -7.15 -7.85 -6.17
N ILE A 95 -6.28 -8.18 -7.12
CA ILE A 95 -5.17 -7.31 -7.56
C ILE A 95 -5.70 -6.01 -8.17
N ASN A 96 -6.75 -6.09 -9.00
CA ASN A 96 -7.38 -4.89 -9.57
C ASN A 96 -7.93 -3.95 -8.47
N SER A 97 -8.51 -4.49 -7.39
CA SER A 97 -8.95 -3.68 -6.25
C SER A 97 -7.77 -2.96 -5.57
N VAL A 98 -6.64 -3.65 -5.38
CA VAL A 98 -5.42 -3.07 -4.80
C VAL A 98 -4.85 -1.98 -5.71
N GLU A 99 -4.78 -2.19 -7.03
CA GLU A 99 -4.27 -1.20 -7.98
C GLU A 99 -5.14 0.07 -7.98
N ARG A 100 -6.47 -0.08 -7.94
CA ARG A 100 -7.39 1.05 -7.82
C ARG A 100 -7.20 1.82 -6.51
N PHE A 101 -7.02 1.10 -5.41
CA PHE A 101 -6.75 1.69 -4.09
C PHE A 101 -5.44 2.50 -4.09
N VAL A 102 -4.35 1.92 -4.59
CA VAL A 102 -3.05 2.61 -4.71
C VAL A 102 -3.17 3.85 -5.61
N GLY A 103 -3.90 3.75 -6.72
CA GLY A 103 -4.18 4.88 -7.60
C GLY A 103 -4.95 6.01 -6.92
N PHE A 104 -5.95 5.68 -6.10
CA PHE A 104 -6.73 6.65 -5.32
C PHE A 104 -5.84 7.37 -4.30
N VAL A 105 -5.07 6.64 -3.50
CA VAL A 105 -4.13 7.20 -2.52
C VAL A 105 -3.07 8.07 -3.21
N GLY A 106 -2.52 7.62 -4.34
CA GLY A 106 -1.53 8.35 -5.12
C GLY A 106 -2.06 9.65 -5.73
N ASN A 107 -3.35 9.73 -6.05
CA ASN A 107 -3.99 10.95 -6.50
C ASN A 107 -4.25 11.91 -5.33
N LEU A 108 -4.70 11.40 -4.18
CA LEU A 108 -4.88 12.19 -2.95
C LEU A 108 -3.58 12.87 -2.51
N ALA A 109 -2.45 12.18 -2.60
CA ALA A 109 -1.14 12.72 -2.25
C ALA A 109 -0.69 13.90 -3.13
N LYS A 110 -1.28 14.07 -4.32
CA LYS A 110 -0.97 15.17 -5.26
C LYS A 110 -1.91 16.38 -5.13
N VAL A 111 -3.00 16.23 -4.39
CA VAL A 111 -3.99 17.30 -4.20
C VAL A 111 -3.41 18.37 -3.26
N ASN A 112 -3.70 19.64 -3.55
CA ASN A 112 -3.19 20.77 -2.78
C ASN A 112 -3.71 20.74 -1.33
N GLN A 113 -2.90 21.20 -0.37
CA GLN A 113 -3.22 21.13 1.07
C GLN A 113 -4.58 21.79 1.41
N ASP A 114 -4.91 22.92 0.77
CA ASP A 114 -6.17 23.64 0.99
C ASP A 114 -7.43 22.82 0.67
N ALA A 115 -7.33 21.85 -0.25
CA ALA A 115 -8.44 20.96 -0.59
C ALA A 115 -8.55 19.77 0.38
N LEU A 116 -7.45 19.41 1.04
CA LEU A 116 -7.42 18.37 2.07
C LEU A 116 -7.99 18.86 3.41
N ASP A 117 -8.05 20.18 3.65
CA ASP A 117 -8.61 20.76 4.89
C ASP A 117 -10.09 20.41 5.15
N LYS A 118 -10.86 20.07 4.10
CA LYS A 118 -12.25 19.61 4.24
C LYS A 118 -12.41 18.09 4.30
N LEU A 119 -11.38 17.33 3.95
CA LEU A 119 -11.44 15.89 3.80
C LEU A 119 -10.69 15.22 4.94
N ASN A 120 -11.35 14.36 5.70
CA ASN A 120 -10.62 13.41 6.55
C ASN A 120 -9.98 12.35 5.64
N VAL A 121 -8.72 12.58 5.28
CA VAL A 121 -7.97 11.75 4.33
C VAL A 121 -7.80 10.34 4.85
N ASP A 122 -7.49 10.17 6.14
CA ASP A 122 -7.26 8.87 6.76
C ASP A 122 -8.54 8.02 6.68
N GLN A 123 -9.66 8.56 7.17
CA GLN A 123 -10.95 7.87 7.11
C GLN A 123 -11.41 7.61 5.67
N ALA A 124 -11.11 8.51 4.73
CA ALA A 124 -11.46 8.34 3.33
C ALA A 124 -10.67 7.19 2.68
N ILE A 125 -9.40 7.05 3.03
CA ILE A 125 -8.56 5.93 2.58
C ILE A 125 -9.11 4.62 3.14
N ASP A 126 -9.36 4.53 4.45
CA ASP A 126 -9.85 3.30 5.08
C ASP A 126 -11.21 2.89 4.52
N SER A 127 -12.15 3.84 4.44
CA SER A 127 -13.49 3.57 3.92
C SER A 127 -13.46 3.15 2.45
N TYR A 128 -12.53 3.70 1.64
CA TYR A 128 -12.38 3.32 0.24
C TYR A 128 -11.74 1.93 0.09
N GLY A 129 -10.78 1.59 0.94
CA GLY A 129 -10.16 0.27 1.01
C GLY A 129 -11.18 -0.82 1.37
N ASP A 130 -12.01 -0.55 2.38
CA ASP A 130 -13.09 -1.45 2.80
C ASP A 130 -14.11 -1.67 1.68
N MET A 131 -14.52 -0.60 0.99
CA MET A 131 -15.47 -0.70 -0.13
C MET A 131 -14.92 -1.47 -1.33
N LEU A 132 -13.61 -1.42 -1.57
CA LEU A 132 -12.93 -2.18 -2.63
C LEU A 132 -12.56 -3.62 -2.22
N GLY A 133 -12.69 -3.97 -0.94
CA GLY A 133 -12.30 -5.28 -0.42
C GLY A 133 -10.80 -5.51 -0.38
N VAL A 134 -10.01 -4.44 -0.16
CA VAL A 134 -8.55 -4.54 -0.03
C VAL A 134 -8.20 -5.25 1.28
N PRO A 135 -7.27 -6.23 1.28
CA PRO A 135 -6.81 -6.86 2.52
C PRO A 135 -6.32 -5.83 3.55
N ALA A 136 -6.84 -5.89 4.77
CA ALA A 136 -6.47 -4.98 5.86
C ALA A 136 -4.97 -5.02 6.20
N THR A 137 -4.25 -6.08 5.83
CA THR A 137 -2.79 -6.18 5.97
C THR A 137 -2.02 -5.18 5.10
N ILE A 138 -2.67 -4.53 4.14
CA ILE A 138 -2.07 -3.54 3.22
C ILE A 138 -2.22 -2.11 3.79
N VAL A 139 -3.19 -1.89 4.68
CA VAL A 139 -3.44 -0.61 5.32
C VAL A 139 -2.71 -0.61 6.67
N ASN A 140 -1.84 0.38 6.89
CA ASN A 140 -1.16 0.51 8.17
C ASN A 140 -2.15 0.85 9.27
N SER A 141 -1.88 0.40 10.49
CA SER A 141 -2.71 0.76 11.64
C SER A 141 -2.56 2.23 12.02
N ASP A 142 -3.59 2.79 12.67
CA ASP A 142 -3.57 4.17 13.18
C ASP A 142 -2.35 4.45 14.06
N ASP A 143 -1.99 3.50 14.92
CA ASP A 143 -0.84 3.60 15.83
C ASP A 143 0.49 3.71 15.05
N GLU A 144 0.66 2.92 13.99
CA GLU A 144 1.86 2.96 13.14
C GLU A 144 1.94 4.27 12.34
N VAL A 145 0.81 4.75 11.83
CA VAL A 145 0.73 6.02 11.09
C VAL A 145 1.05 7.19 12.02
N GLN A 146 0.52 7.18 13.24
CA GLN A 146 0.76 8.21 14.24
C GLN A 146 2.23 8.23 14.69
N ALA A 147 2.81 7.06 15.00
CA ALA A 147 4.23 6.95 15.33
C ALA A 147 5.12 7.47 14.18
N SER A 148 4.79 7.16 12.92
CA SER A 148 5.51 7.66 11.75
C SER A 148 5.40 9.18 11.60
N ARG A 149 4.22 9.77 11.88
CA ARG A 149 4.01 11.23 11.86
C ARG A 149 4.83 11.93 12.94
N GLU A 150 4.83 11.39 14.16
CA GLU A 150 5.62 11.92 15.27
C GLU A 150 7.13 11.87 14.98
N GLN A 151 7.61 10.76 14.43
CA GLN A 151 9.00 10.63 14.01
C GLN A 151 9.37 11.64 12.93
N ARG A 152 8.51 11.86 11.93
CA ARG A 152 8.72 12.89 10.89
C ARG A 152 8.70 14.31 11.45
N ALA A 153 7.79 14.59 12.38
CA ALA A 153 7.72 15.89 13.04
C ALA A 153 8.98 16.19 13.85
N GLN A 154 9.48 15.21 14.60
CA GLN A 154 10.74 15.32 15.35
C GLN A 154 11.93 15.53 14.41
N GLN A 155 12.04 14.77 13.31
CA GLN A 155 13.10 14.96 12.33
C GLN A 155 13.06 16.33 11.66
N MET A 156 11.87 16.82 11.31
CA MET A 156 11.71 18.17 10.74
C MET A 156 12.11 19.25 11.74
N GLN A 157 11.71 19.13 13.01
CA GLN A 157 12.07 20.08 14.05
C GLN A 157 13.60 20.10 14.29
N GLN A 158 14.24 18.92 14.27
CA GLN A 158 15.69 18.80 14.42
C GLN A 158 16.44 19.36 13.22
N GLN A 159 15.93 19.14 11.99
CA GLN A 159 16.46 19.78 10.78
C GLN A 159 16.28 21.30 10.81
N GLN A 160 15.15 21.81 11.25
CA GLN A 160 14.92 23.26 11.39
C GLN A 160 15.87 23.88 12.40
N MET A 161 16.08 23.24 13.56
CA MET A 161 17.05 23.72 14.55
C MET A 161 18.48 23.69 14.02
N MET A 162 18.88 22.65 13.29
CA MET A 162 20.20 22.61 12.67
C MET A 162 20.38 23.66 11.58
N ALA A 163 19.37 23.87 10.72
CA ALA A 163 19.39 24.91 9.70
C ALA A 163 19.49 26.31 10.33
N MET A 164 18.73 26.55 11.40
CA MET A 164 18.75 27.81 12.14
C MET A 164 20.09 28.03 12.87
N ALA A 165 20.67 26.98 13.46
CA ALA A 165 21.98 27.04 14.10
C ALA A 165 23.12 27.27 13.10
N GLN A 166 23.05 26.68 11.91
CA GLN A 166 24.01 26.95 10.83
C GLN A 166 23.88 28.38 10.31
N GLN A 167 22.66 28.88 10.13
CA GLN A 167 22.43 30.27 9.72
C GLN A 167 22.89 31.26 10.79
N ALA A 168 22.56 31.01 12.06
CA ALA A 168 23.02 31.84 13.17
C ALA A 168 24.54 31.79 13.35
N GLY A 169 25.16 30.61 13.17
CA GLY A 169 26.61 30.45 13.18
C GLY A 169 27.30 31.18 12.03
N ALA A 170 26.73 31.15 10.83
CA ALA A 170 27.21 31.92 9.68
C ALA A 170 27.09 33.43 9.93
N THR A 171 25.93 33.90 10.40
CA THR A 171 25.70 35.31 10.74
C THR A 171 26.61 35.78 11.88
N ALA A 172 26.79 34.99 12.92
CA ALA A 172 27.70 35.30 14.02
C ALA A 172 29.16 35.35 13.56
N LYS A 173 29.58 34.47 12.65
CA LYS A 173 30.92 34.51 12.06
C LYS A 173 31.12 35.74 11.17
N THR A 174 30.14 36.10 10.34
CA THR A 174 30.18 37.33 9.54
C THR A 174 30.17 38.60 10.40
N LEU A 175 29.39 38.63 11.49
CA LEU A 175 29.37 39.73 12.45
C LEU A 175 30.66 39.82 13.27
N SER A 176 31.22 38.68 13.66
CA SER A 176 32.53 38.57 14.31
C SER A 176 33.61 39.14 13.39
N ASP A 177 33.69 38.65 12.15
CA ASP A 177 34.70 39.06 11.17
C ASP A 177 34.56 40.56 10.82
N THR A 178 33.34 41.11 10.77
CA THR A 178 33.11 42.56 10.53
C THR A 178 33.38 43.42 11.77
N ASN A 179 33.09 42.96 12.99
CA ASN A 179 33.34 43.71 14.22
C ASN A 179 34.83 43.72 14.62
N THR A 180 35.61 42.69 14.28
CA THR A 180 37.06 42.70 14.52
C THR A 180 37.87 43.42 13.46
N ALA A 181 37.32 43.66 12.27
CA ALA A 181 38.07 44.23 11.14
C ALA A 181 38.09 45.76 11.08
N ASP A 182 37.14 46.48 11.70
CA ASP A 182 37.01 47.92 11.45
C ASP A 182 36.76 48.78 12.71
N PRO A 183 37.83 49.33 13.33
CA PRO A 183 37.75 50.34 14.41
C PRO A 183 37.00 51.62 14.00
N SER A 184 36.77 51.80 12.70
CA SER A 184 36.15 52.96 12.06
C SER A 184 34.64 53.05 12.34
N LEU A 185 33.95 51.92 12.51
CA LEU A 185 32.50 51.90 12.68
C LEU A 185 32.06 52.19 14.11
N LEU A 186 32.80 51.74 15.11
CA LEU A 186 32.55 52.12 16.51
C LEU A 186 32.74 53.62 16.72
N LYS A 187 33.69 54.24 16.02
CA LYS A 187 33.93 55.68 16.06
C LYS A 187 32.79 56.46 15.40
N ASN A 188 32.27 55.98 14.27
CA ASN A 188 31.11 56.60 13.62
C ASN A 188 29.81 56.45 14.43
N LEU A 189 29.66 55.33 15.16
CA LEU A 189 28.48 55.11 16.00
C LEU A 189 28.57 55.91 17.32
N SER A 190 29.76 56.08 17.89
CA SER A 190 29.98 56.99 19.01
C SER A 190 29.77 58.44 18.60
N ASP A 191 30.24 58.84 17.41
CA ASP A 191 30.05 60.21 16.89
C ASP A 191 28.58 60.50 16.57
N ALA A 192 27.82 59.51 16.06
CA ALA A 192 26.38 59.63 15.85
C ALA A 192 25.58 59.71 17.16
N ALA A 193 25.96 58.96 18.19
CA ALA A 193 25.35 59.03 19.51
C ALA A 193 25.67 60.37 20.22
N GLN A 194 26.85 60.95 19.96
CA GLN A 194 27.27 62.23 20.53
C GLN A 194 26.57 63.43 19.85
N GLN A 195 26.22 63.33 18.56
CA GLN A 195 25.46 64.37 17.85
C GLN A 195 23.99 64.46 18.27
N GLN A 196 23.36 63.36 18.70
CA GLN A 196 21.98 63.39 19.20
C GLN A 196 21.84 64.02 20.59
N ALA A 197 22.92 64.08 21.40
CA ALA A 197 22.90 64.69 22.73
C ALA A 197 23.07 66.23 22.73
N VAL A 198 23.49 66.82 21.61
CA VAL A 198 23.73 68.28 21.48
C VAL A 198 22.52 69.01 20.85
N ALA A 199 21.50 68.27 20.42
CA ALA A 199 20.28 68.81 19.79
C ALA A 199 19.05 68.85 20.73
N GLN A 200 19.26 68.94 22.05
CA GLN A 200 18.22 69.29 23.04
C GLN A 200 18.55 70.63 23.72
#